data_AF-A0A3R6VHC0-F1
#
_entry.id   AF-A0A3R6VHC0-F1
#
_cell.length_a   1.000
_cell.length_b   1.000
_cell.length_c   1.000
_cell.angle_alpha   90.00
_cell.angle_beta   90.00
_cell.angle_gamma   90.00
#
_symmetry.space_group_name_H-M   'P 1'
#
loop_
_entity.id
_entity.type
_entity.pdbx_description
1 polymer ?
#
loop_
_entity_poly.entity_id
_entity_poly.type
_entity_poly.pdbx_seq_one_letter_code
_entity_poly.pdbx_strand_id
1 'polypeptide(L)'
;MRGKRIARWVFAFACTVMAGCGFSLAGEGYGLYKNAVQTVSLEEKVNEIRSRESFTSLEEMPETYVQAVVSVEDHRFYEHFGLDLIAIGRALVNDIKAGRYVEGGSTITQQLAKNLYFSQEKTMNRKAAEVFLALELERNYTKDEILELYVNSIYFGDGYYNVGEASEGYFGKPAAKMNDYECTLLAGVPNAPSKYAPSKNLALAEKRQKKVISRMEACGYLTKEDTTLMSAELVAMN
;
A
#
# COMPACT_ATOMS: atom_id res chain seq x y z
N MET A 1 48.38 14.61 -0.60
CA MET A 1 47.61 14.69 -1.87
C MET A 1 47.23 13.33 -2.48
N ARG A 2 48.02 12.25 -2.31
CA ARG A 2 47.76 10.91 -2.89
C ARG A 2 46.47 10.23 -2.37
N GLY A 3 46.18 10.30 -1.07
CA GLY A 3 44.99 9.68 -0.46
C GLY A 3 43.65 10.23 -0.96
N LYS A 4 43.55 11.55 -1.22
CA LYS A 4 42.34 12.16 -1.79
C LYS A 4 42.05 11.71 -3.23
N ARG A 5 43.07 11.37 -4.03
CA ARG A 5 42.89 10.83 -5.40
C ARG A 5 42.43 9.38 -5.35
N ILE A 6 43.01 8.55 -4.46
CA ILE A 6 42.59 7.16 -4.28
C ILE A 6 41.13 7.09 -3.80
N ALA A 7 40.74 7.90 -2.82
CA ALA A 7 39.36 7.96 -2.34
C ALA A 7 38.36 8.34 -3.46
N ARG A 8 38.73 9.27 -4.35
CA ARG A 8 37.90 9.65 -5.51
C ARG A 8 37.74 8.51 -6.51
N TRP A 9 38.80 7.75 -6.79
CA TRP A 9 38.73 6.60 -7.69
C TRP A 9 37.93 5.44 -7.09
N VAL A 10 38.08 5.17 -5.79
CA VAL A 10 37.29 4.16 -5.08
C VAL A 10 35.80 4.56 -5.07
N PHE A 11 35.49 5.83 -4.81
CA PHE A 11 34.12 6.33 -4.87
C PHE A 11 33.53 6.25 -6.28
N ALA A 12 34.26 6.71 -7.29
CA ALA A 12 33.81 6.63 -8.68
C ALA A 12 33.58 5.18 -9.14
N PHE A 13 34.48 4.26 -8.78
CA PHE A 13 34.32 2.84 -9.06
C PHE A 13 33.10 2.25 -8.36
N ALA A 14 32.88 2.57 -7.08
CA ALA A 14 31.69 2.15 -6.34
C ALA A 14 30.39 2.67 -6.98
N CYS A 15 30.35 3.94 -7.41
CA CYS A 15 29.21 4.50 -8.14
C CYS A 15 28.94 3.75 -9.46
N THR A 16 29.98 3.44 -10.23
CA THR A 16 29.84 2.70 -11.49
C THR A 16 29.33 1.28 -11.25
N VAL A 17 29.85 0.57 -10.23
CA VAL A 17 29.36 -0.76 -9.86
C VAL A 17 27.91 -0.71 -9.42
N MET A 18 27.52 0.25 -8.57
CA MET A 18 26.12 0.42 -8.15
C MET A 18 25.20 0.75 -9.34
N ALA A 19 25.64 1.58 -10.28
CA ALA A 19 24.89 1.88 -11.49
C ALA A 19 24.72 0.64 -12.38
N GLY A 20 25.78 -0.17 -12.53
CA GLY A 20 25.71 -1.44 -13.26
C GLY A 20 24.75 -2.44 -12.63
N CYS A 21 24.81 -2.63 -11.30
CA CYS A 21 23.86 -3.46 -10.56
C CYS A 21 22.42 -2.95 -10.71
N GLY A 22 22.21 -1.63 -10.60
CA GLY A 22 20.90 -1.01 -10.81
C GLY A 22 20.34 -1.27 -12.21
N PHE A 23 21.18 -1.21 -13.24
CA PHE A 23 20.77 -1.50 -14.62
C PHE A 23 20.39 -2.97 -14.82
N SER A 24 21.16 -3.91 -14.24
CA SER A 24 20.81 -5.35 -14.27
C SER A 24 19.47 -5.61 -13.60
N LEU A 25 19.28 -5.08 -12.39
CA LEU A 25 18.03 -5.21 -11.64
C LEU A 25 16.84 -4.64 -12.42
N ALA A 26 17.01 -3.48 -13.06
CA ALA A 26 15.97 -2.88 -13.89
C ALA A 26 15.66 -3.74 -15.13
N GLY A 27 16.68 -4.29 -15.80
CA GLY A 27 16.50 -5.18 -16.95
C GLY A 27 15.77 -6.48 -16.57
N GLU A 28 16.18 -7.12 -15.48
CA GLU A 28 15.53 -8.32 -14.94
C GLU A 28 14.09 -8.02 -14.50
N GLY A 29 13.87 -6.91 -13.80
CA GLY A 29 12.54 -6.45 -13.41
C GLY A 29 11.63 -6.16 -14.60
N TYR A 30 12.15 -5.52 -15.65
CA TYR A 30 11.39 -5.27 -16.89
C TYR A 30 11.02 -6.58 -17.59
N GLY A 31 11.94 -7.55 -17.65
CA GLY A 31 11.66 -8.88 -18.19
C GLY A 31 10.54 -9.60 -17.42
N LEU A 32 10.59 -9.58 -16.08
CA LEU A 32 9.53 -10.14 -15.23
C LEU A 32 8.18 -9.47 -15.46
N TYR A 33 8.16 -8.13 -15.49
CA TYR A 33 6.97 -7.34 -15.81
C TYR A 33 6.38 -7.73 -17.17
N LYS A 34 7.22 -7.79 -18.21
CA LYS A 34 6.78 -8.15 -19.56
C LYS A 34 6.20 -9.55 -19.64
N ASN A 35 6.86 -10.52 -19.02
CA ASN A 35 6.38 -11.90 -18.97
C ASN A 35 5.03 -12.00 -18.25
N ALA A 36 4.85 -11.27 -17.15
CA ALA A 36 3.61 -11.26 -16.38
C ALA A 36 2.42 -10.76 -17.22
N VAL A 37 2.56 -9.59 -17.86
CA VAL A 37 1.48 -8.98 -18.67
C VAL A 37 1.23 -9.74 -19.98
N GLN A 38 2.24 -10.44 -20.52
CA GLN A 38 2.06 -11.34 -21.67
C GLN A 38 1.34 -12.64 -21.33
N THR A 39 1.46 -13.11 -20.08
CA THR A 39 0.80 -14.36 -19.64
C THR A 39 -0.69 -14.13 -19.39
N VAL A 40 -1.02 -13.05 -18.66
CA VAL A 40 -2.39 -12.59 -18.44
C VAL A 40 -2.40 -11.08 -18.60
N SER A 41 -3.23 -10.56 -19.49
CA SER A 41 -3.24 -9.12 -19.76
C SER A 41 -3.72 -8.31 -18.54
N LEU A 42 -3.31 -7.05 -18.46
CA LEU A 42 -3.72 -6.16 -17.37
C LEU A 42 -5.25 -5.95 -17.36
N GLU A 43 -5.84 -5.83 -18.55
CA GLU A 43 -7.29 -5.74 -18.74
C GLU A 43 -8.01 -6.99 -18.20
N GLU A 44 -7.50 -8.18 -18.53
CA GLU A 44 -8.07 -9.44 -18.03
C GLU A 44 -8.02 -9.53 -16.50
N LYS A 45 -6.90 -9.10 -15.89
CA LYS A 45 -6.79 -9.04 -14.42
C LYS A 45 -7.76 -8.07 -13.77
N VAL A 46 -7.97 -6.91 -14.39
CA VAL A 46 -8.93 -5.92 -13.91
C VAL A 46 -10.36 -6.43 -14.02
N ASN A 47 -10.70 -7.07 -15.14
CA ASN A 47 -12.01 -7.69 -15.33
C ASN A 47 -12.26 -8.85 -14.34
N GLU A 48 -11.23 -9.65 -14.03
CA GLU A 48 -11.31 -10.69 -13.00
C GLU A 48 -11.68 -10.10 -11.63
N ILE A 49 -11.12 -8.95 -11.24
CA ILE A 49 -11.45 -8.29 -9.97
C ILE A 49 -12.86 -7.71 -10.00
N ARG A 50 -13.21 -6.98 -11.05
CA ARG A 50 -14.52 -6.31 -11.20
C ARG A 50 -15.69 -7.29 -11.31
N SER A 51 -15.44 -8.53 -11.73
CA SER A 51 -16.47 -9.57 -11.85
C SER A 51 -16.73 -10.37 -10.58
N ARG A 52 -15.99 -10.11 -9.48
CA ARG A 52 -16.22 -10.77 -8.19
C ARG A 52 -17.55 -10.32 -7.60
N GLU A 53 -18.32 -11.25 -7.04
CA GLU A 53 -19.61 -10.95 -6.39
C GLU A 53 -19.45 -9.98 -5.21
N SER A 54 -18.35 -10.09 -4.48
CA SER A 54 -17.97 -9.26 -3.33
C SER A 54 -17.31 -7.93 -3.71
N PHE A 55 -17.19 -7.62 -5.01
CA PHE A 55 -16.64 -6.36 -5.48
C PHE A 55 -17.51 -5.19 -4.99
N THR A 56 -16.86 -4.20 -4.37
CA THR A 56 -17.52 -2.95 -3.95
C THR A 56 -16.88 -1.80 -4.71
N SER A 57 -17.70 -1.02 -5.42
CA SER A 57 -17.20 0.16 -6.14
C SER A 57 -16.71 1.24 -5.17
N LEU A 58 -15.74 2.05 -5.58
CA LEU A 58 -15.21 3.10 -4.70
C LEU A 58 -16.28 4.14 -4.34
N GLU A 59 -17.23 4.40 -5.25
CA GLU A 59 -18.35 5.33 -5.05
C GLU A 59 -19.33 4.88 -3.96
N GLU A 60 -19.49 3.56 -3.77
CA GLU A 60 -20.34 2.99 -2.72
C GLU A 60 -19.65 2.94 -1.36
N MET A 61 -18.33 3.13 -1.31
CA MET A 61 -17.59 3.07 -0.06
C MET A 61 -17.84 4.30 0.82
N PRO A 62 -17.87 4.13 2.15
CA PRO A 62 -17.85 5.26 3.05
C PRO A 62 -16.60 6.11 2.81
N GLU A 63 -16.77 7.43 2.72
CA GLU A 63 -15.67 8.37 2.52
C GLU A 63 -14.58 8.20 3.60
N THR A 64 -15.00 7.95 4.85
CA THR A 64 -14.10 7.65 5.98
C THR A 64 -13.16 6.48 5.67
N TYR A 65 -13.64 5.42 5.01
CA TYR A 65 -12.79 4.27 4.66
C TYR A 65 -11.75 4.65 3.59
N VAL A 66 -12.18 5.34 2.53
CA VAL A 66 -11.32 5.78 1.44
C VAL A 66 -10.20 6.68 1.99
N GLN A 67 -10.56 7.67 2.80
CA GLN A 67 -9.62 8.58 3.44
C GLN A 67 -8.70 7.84 4.43
N ALA A 68 -9.22 6.87 5.19
CA ALA A 68 -8.42 6.07 6.13
C ALA A 68 -7.34 5.28 5.39
N VAL A 69 -7.70 4.56 4.31
CA VAL A 69 -6.76 3.80 3.48
C VAL A 69 -5.68 4.71 2.90
N VAL A 70 -6.07 5.80 2.24
CA VAL A 70 -5.12 6.76 1.65
C VAL A 70 -4.20 7.33 2.71
N SER A 71 -4.71 7.76 3.86
CA SER A 71 -3.89 8.39 4.91
C SER A 71 -2.79 7.48 5.48
N VAL A 72 -3.06 6.17 5.58
CA VAL A 72 -2.16 5.24 6.26
C VAL A 72 -1.23 4.50 5.30
N GLU A 73 -1.71 4.19 4.10
CA GLU A 73 -0.93 3.45 3.09
C GLU A 73 -0.15 4.41 2.18
N ASP A 74 -0.74 5.53 1.78
CA ASP A 74 -0.16 6.42 0.77
C ASP A 74 -0.77 7.83 0.79
N HIS A 75 -0.44 8.64 1.80
CA HIS A 75 -1.08 9.95 2.02
C HIS A 75 -0.96 10.97 0.87
N ARG A 76 -0.09 10.72 -0.11
CA ARG A 76 0.09 11.56 -1.31
C ARG A 76 -0.35 10.84 -2.58
N PHE A 77 -1.19 9.82 -2.44
CA PHE A 77 -1.62 8.93 -3.52
C PHE A 77 -2.06 9.70 -4.77
N TYR A 78 -2.84 10.77 -4.58
CA TYR A 78 -3.35 11.61 -5.67
C TYR A 78 -2.32 12.61 -6.25
N GLU A 79 -1.16 12.77 -5.63
CA GLU A 79 -0.13 13.74 -6.03
C GLU A 79 1.00 13.15 -6.90
N HIS A 80 1.12 11.82 -6.96
CA HIS A 80 2.22 11.15 -7.66
C HIS A 80 1.73 10.21 -8.76
N PHE A 81 2.64 9.75 -9.63
CA PHE A 81 2.35 8.88 -10.79
C PHE A 81 2.70 7.41 -10.49
N GLY A 82 2.16 6.87 -9.40
CA GLY A 82 2.46 5.52 -8.91
C GLY A 82 3.79 5.34 -8.16
N LEU A 83 4.68 6.34 -8.17
CA LEU A 83 5.91 6.36 -7.40
C LEU A 83 6.02 7.63 -6.57
N ASP A 84 6.06 7.50 -5.24
CA ASP A 84 6.32 8.64 -4.37
C ASP A 84 7.83 8.81 -4.12
N LEU A 85 8.47 9.63 -4.96
CA LEU A 85 9.90 9.94 -4.83
C LEU A 85 10.24 10.66 -3.51
N ILE A 86 9.30 11.42 -2.96
CA ILE A 86 9.50 12.13 -1.68
C ILE A 86 9.45 11.11 -0.53
N ALA A 87 8.48 10.19 -0.54
CA ALA A 87 8.40 9.12 0.45
C ALA A 87 9.61 8.18 0.35
N ILE A 88 10.07 7.82 -0.85
CA ILE A 88 11.27 7.00 -1.05
C ILE A 88 12.50 7.70 -0.45
N GLY A 89 12.72 8.99 -0.75
CA GLY A 89 13.84 9.74 -0.19
C GLY A 89 13.77 9.85 1.33
N ARG A 90 12.59 10.11 1.88
CA ARG A 90 12.34 10.18 3.33
C ARG A 90 12.60 8.85 4.03
N ALA A 91 12.10 7.75 3.46
CA ALA A 91 12.30 6.40 3.97
C ALA A 91 13.80 6.05 3.99
N LEU A 92 14.52 6.34 2.91
CA LEU A 92 15.98 6.13 2.83
C LEU A 92 16.73 6.88 3.94
N VAL A 93 16.41 8.16 4.17
CA VAL A 93 17.03 8.96 5.24
C VAL A 93 16.74 8.38 6.62
N ASN A 94 15.50 7.95 6.86
CA ASN A 94 15.09 7.38 8.15
C ASN A 94 15.73 6.00 8.40
N ASP A 95 15.82 5.15 7.38
CA ASP A 95 16.47 3.84 7.47
C ASP A 95 17.97 3.97 7.75
N ILE A 96 18.65 4.94 7.10
CA ILE A 96 20.07 5.25 7.38
C ILE A 96 20.24 5.72 8.82
N LYS A 97 19.39 6.63 9.31
CA LYS A 97 19.44 7.12 10.70
C LYS A 97 19.17 6.01 11.72
N ALA A 98 18.27 5.08 11.40
CA ALA A 98 17.90 3.97 12.28
C ALA A 98 18.87 2.78 12.19
N GLY A 99 19.73 2.73 11.16
CA GLY A 99 20.61 1.59 10.87
C GLY A 99 19.86 0.30 10.48
N ARG A 100 18.56 0.39 10.18
CA ARG A 100 17.69 -0.73 9.80
C ARG A 100 16.47 -0.21 9.02
N TYR A 101 15.82 -1.08 8.27
CA TYR A 101 14.54 -0.77 7.62
C TYR A 101 13.45 -0.52 8.68
N VAL A 102 13.01 0.74 8.79
CA VAL A 102 11.98 1.19 9.73
C VAL A 102 10.78 1.81 9.03
N GLU A 103 10.92 2.21 7.77
CA GLU A 103 9.87 2.90 7.02
C GLU A 103 9.57 2.26 5.66
N GLY A 104 8.28 2.13 5.35
CA GLY A 104 7.83 1.73 4.03
C GLY A 104 7.76 2.93 3.09
N GLY A 105 8.31 2.77 1.88
CA GLY A 105 8.18 3.75 0.79
C GLY A 105 7.35 3.25 -0.39
N SER A 106 6.52 2.21 -0.20
CA SER A 106 5.70 1.66 -1.29
C SER A 106 4.36 2.38 -1.40
N THR A 107 3.97 2.74 -2.62
CA THR A 107 2.68 3.39 -2.93
C THR A 107 1.55 2.38 -3.03
N ILE A 108 0.30 2.84 -2.97
CA ILE A 108 -0.89 2.01 -3.24
C ILE A 108 -0.79 1.34 -4.62
N THR A 109 -0.37 2.08 -5.65
CA THR A 109 -0.20 1.53 -7.01
C THR A 109 0.85 0.42 -7.07
N GLN A 110 1.97 0.56 -6.36
CA GLN A 110 2.98 -0.51 -6.28
C GLN A 110 2.46 -1.73 -5.52
N GLN A 111 1.67 -1.51 -4.47
CA GLN A 111 1.03 -2.60 -3.74
C GLN A 111 -0.01 -3.33 -4.60
N LEU A 112 -0.80 -2.62 -5.39
CA LEU A 112 -1.72 -3.20 -6.38
C LEU A 112 -0.93 -4.01 -7.43
N ALA A 113 0.13 -3.44 -8.01
CA ALA A 113 1.00 -4.13 -8.96
C ALA A 113 1.53 -5.46 -8.40
N LYS A 114 1.96 -5.47 -7.14
CA LYS A 114 2.35 -6.69 -6.44
C LYS A 114 1.21 -7.70 -6.37
N ASN A 115 0.02 -7.28 -5.91
CA ASN A 115 -1.10 -8.19 -5.66
C ASN A 115 -1.66 -8.81 -6.94
N LEU A 116 -1.59 -8.11 -8.08
CA LEU A 116 -2.12 -8.60 -9.35
C LEU A 116 -1.29 -9.73 -9.96
N TYR A 117 0.04 -9.64 -9.88
CA TYR A 117 0.94 -10.47 -10.71
C TYR A 117 2.05 -11.19 -9.98
N PHE A 118 2.43 -10.73 -8.78
CA PHE A 118 3.66 -11.19 -8.16
C PHE A 118 3.40 -11.90 -6.84
N SER A 119 4.07 -13.04 -6.64
CA SER A 119 4.04 -13.76 -5.38
C SER A 119 4.69 -12.94 -4.25
N GLN A 120 4.50 -13.37 -3.01
CA GLN A 120 5.04 -12.70 -1.81
C GLN A 120 6.57 -12.84 -1.66
N GLU A 121 7.28 -13.48 -2.60
CA GLU A 121 8.74 -13.65 -2.54
C GLU A 121 9.49 -12.32 -2.67
N LYS A 122 10.13 -11.87 -1.59
CA LYS A 122 10.75 -10.53 -1.52
C LYS A 122 12.11 -10.46 -2.23
N THR A 123 12.11 -10.44 -3.57
CA THR A 123 13.32 -10.17 -4.38
C THR A 123 13.35 -8.72 -4.90
N MET A 124 14.56 -8.19 -5.14
CA MET A 124 14.73 -6.83 -5.69
C MET A 124 14.27 -6.74 -7.15
N ASN A 125 14.42 -7.81 -7.93
CA ASN A 125 13.93 -7.89 -9.30
C ASN A 125 12.40 -7.78 -9.37
N ARG A 126 11.69 -8.48 -8.47
CA ARG A 126 10.24 -8.34 -8.35
C ARG A 126 9.86 -6.91 -7.98
N LYS A 127 10.61 -6.25 -7.08
CA LYS A 127 10.34 -4.85 -6.73
C LYS A 127 10.56 -3.90 -7.91
N ALA A 128 11.55 -4.16 -8.77
CA ALA A 128 11.72 -3.43 -10.01
C ALA A 128 10.58 -3.70 -11.01
N ALA A 129 10.07 -4.94 -11.08
CA ALA A 129 8.90 -5.28 -11.90
C ALA A 129 7.61 -4.54 -11.44
N GLU A 130 7.40 -4.41 -10.12
CA GLU A 130 6.30 -3.60 -9.56
C GLU A 130 6.36 -2.14 -10.02
N VAL A 131 7.55 -1.56 -10.18
CA VAL A 131 7.71 -0.19 -10.67
C VAL A 131 7.21 -0.06 -12.11
N PHE A 132 7.61 -0.96 -13.00
CA PHE A 132 7.15 -0.92 -14.39
C PHE A 132 5.64 -1.12 -14.51
N LEU A 133 5.09 -2.07 -13.74
CA LEU A 133 3.67 -2.33 -13.73
C LEU A 133 2.87 -1.19 -13.09
N ALA A 134 3.37 -0.55 -12.03
CA ALA A 134 2.73 0.64 -11.44
C ALA A 134 2.65 1.80 -12.43
N LEU A 135 3.71 2.01 -13.23
CA LEU A 135 3.69 3.01 -14.30
C LEU A 135 2.71 2.64 -15.43
N GLU A 136 2.52 1.36 -15.74
CA GLU A 136 1.50 0.94 -16.70
C GLU A 136 0.08 1.12 -16.15
N LEU A 137 -0.15 0.79 -14.88
CA LEU A 137 -1.44 1.04 -14.19
C LEU A 137 -1.81 2.52 -14.26
N GLU A 138 -0.91 3.42 -13.86
CA GLU A 138 -1.14 4.88 -13.85
C GLU A 138 -1.34 5.50 -15.23
N ARG A 139 -0.92 4.80 -16.29
CA ARG A 139 -1.14 5.23 -17.67
C ARG A 139 -2.50 4.81 -18.22
N ASN A 140 -3.07 3.73 -17.70
CA ASN A 140 -4.28 3.12 -18.23
C ASN A 140 -5.52 3.32 -17.35
N TYR A 141 -5.33 3.60 -16.06
CA TYR A 141 -6.41 3.75 -15.08
C TYR A 141 -6.28 5.05 -14.29
N THR A 142 -7.42 5.61 -13.92
CA THR A 142 -7.48 6.79 -13.04
C THR A 142 -7.09 6.43 -11.60
N LYS A 143 -6.83 7.44 -10.77
CA LYS A 143 -6.51 7.23 -9.36
C LYS A 143 -7.61 6.51 -8.61
N ASP A 144 -8.86 6.86 -8.87
CA ASP A 144 -10.02 6.25 -8.24
C ASP A 144 -10.15 4.78 -8.65
N GLU A 145 -9.96 4.46 -9.94
CA GLU A 145 -9.95 3.07 -10.41
C GLU A 145 -8.79 2.26 -9.80
N ILE A 146 -7.59 2.84 -9.66
CA ILE A 146 -6.45 2.18 -9.02
C ILE A 146 -6.76 1.91 -7.54
N LEU A 147 -7.36 2.87 -6.83
CA LEU A 147 -7.73 2.71 -5.43
C LEU A 147 -8.83 1.66 -5.26
N GLU A 148 -9.85 1.68 -6.13
CA GLU A 148 -10.92 0.68 -6.21
C GLU A 148 -10.37 -0.74 -6.41
N LEU A 149 -9.46 -0.91 -7.38
CA LEU A 149 -8.81 -2.19 -7.63
C LEU A 149 -7.93 -2.63 -6.46
N TYR A 150 -7.26 -1.68 -5.79
CA TYR A 150 -6.43 -1.97 -4.62
C TYR A 150 -7.27 -2.52 -3.46
N VAL A 151 -8.32 -1.82 -3.05
CA VAL A 151 -9.17 -2.25 -1.92
C VAL A 151 -9.93 -3.56 -2.21
N ASN A 152 -10.16 -3.88 -3.50
CA ASN A 152 -10.75 -5.13 -3.95
C ASN A 152 -9.73 -6.25 -4.29
N SER A 153 -8.44 -6.05 -4.00
CA SER A 153 -7.39 -7.06 -4.25
C SER A 153 -6.44 -7.28 -3.08
N ILE A 154 -6.61 -6.56 -1.98
CA ILE A 154 -5.73 -6.68 -0.80
C ILE A 154 -6.28 -7.72 0.19
N TYR A 155 -5.36 -8.39 0.88
CA TYR A 155 -5.69 -9.40 1.87
C TYR A 155 -5.96 -8.78 3.25
N PHE A 156 -7.11 -9.07 3.83
CA PHE A 156 -7.55 -8.57 5.14
C PHE A 156 -7.44 -9.61 6.26
N GLY A 157 -6.85 -10.78 6.01
CA GLY A 157 -6.83 -11.87 6.99
C GLY A 157 -8.04 -12.78 6.82
N ASP A 158 -8.01 -13.93 7.49
CA ASP A 158 -9.11 -14.92 7.53
C ASP A 158 -9.67 -15.38 6.17
N GLY A 159 -8.84 -15.31 5.12
CA GLY A 159 -9.26 -15.68 3.77
C GLY A 159 -10.01 -14.59 3.01
N TYR A 160 -10.10 -13.36 3.53
CA TYR A 160 -10.76 -12.24 2.85
C TYR A 160 -9.79 -11.49 1.94
N TYR A 161 -10.09 -11.45 0.63
CA TYR A 161 -9.21 -10.88 -0.41
C TYR A 161 -9.79 -9.64 -1.10
N ASN A 162 -10.83 -9.05 -0.50
CA ASN A 162 -11.35 -7.73 -0.82
C ASN A 162 -12.10 -7.16 0.39
N VAL A 163 -12.33 -5.87 0.35
CA VAL A 163 -13.04 -5.10 1.37
C VAL A 163 -14.48 -5.58 1.62
N GLY A 164 -15.20 -6.04 0.58
CA GLY A 164 -16.57 -6.53 0.70
C GLY A 164 -16.64 -7.79 1.54
N GLU A 165 -15.83 -8.79 1.19
CA GLU A 165 -15.64 -10.02 1.99
C GLU A 165 -15.22 -9.72 3.42
N ALA A 166 -14.28 -8.79 3.61
CA ALA A 166 -13.77 -8.48 4.93
C ALA A 166 -14.83 -7.77 5.80
N SER A 167 -15.62 -6.87 5.22
CA SER A 167 -16.71 -6.19 5.93
C SER A 167 -17.80 -7.16 6.34
N GLU A 168 -18.25 -8.02 5.42
CA GLU A 168 -19.26 -9.04 5.70
C GLU A 168 -18.73 -10.04 6.75
N GLY A 169 -17.48 -10.47 6.62
CA GLY A 169 -16.84 -11.42 7.51
C GLY A 169 -16.59 -10.93 8.93
N TYR A 170 -16.12 -9.68 9.10
CA TYR A 170 -15.80 -9.12 10.42
C TYR A 170 -16.98 -8.41 11.07
N PHE A 171 -17.87 -7.79 10.30
CA PHE A 171 -18.90 -6.88 10.80
C PHE A 171 -20.33 -7.30 10.42
N GLY A 172 -20.50 -8.34 9.60
CA GLY A 172 -21.82 -8.86 9.21
C GLY A 172 -22.65 -7.85 8.41
N LYS A 173 -21.99 -7.01 7.61
CA LYS A 173 -22.66 -5.99 6.80
C LYS A 173 -21.88 -5.68 5.51
N PRO A 174 -22.57 -5.13 4.49
CA PRO A 174 -21.91 -4.63 3.28
C PRO A 174 -20.90 -3.52 3.61
N ALA A 175 -19.80 -3.46 2.86
CA ALA A 175 -18.77 -2.43 3.01
C ALA A 175 -19.33 -1.00 2.95
N ALA A 176 -20.34 -0.76 2.11
CA ALA A 176 -21.06 0.51 2.00
C ALA A 176 -21.81 0.96 3.28
N LYS A 177 -21.94 0.06 4.28
CA LYS A 177 -22.65 0.29 5.54
C LYS A 177 -21.72 0.30 6.76
N MET A 178 -20.40 0.27 6.55
CA MET A 178 -19.44 0.42 7.64
C MET A 178 -19.59 1.80 8.30
N ASN A 179 -19.56 1.83 9.63
CA ASN A 179 -19.43 3.06 10.39
C ASN A 179 -17.95 3.49 10.50
N ASP A 180 -17.67 4.64 11.11
CA ASP A 180 -16.32 5.19 11.18
C ASP A 180 -15.35 4.31 12.00
N TYR A 181 -15.84 3.62 13.04
CA TYR A 181 -15.07 2.61 13.79
C TYR A 181 -14.61 1.50 12.83
N GLU A 182 -15.55 0.89 12.11
CA GLU A 182 -15.29 -0.25 11.22
C GLU A 182 -14.39 0.15 10.06
N CYS A 183 -14.62 1.32 9.48
CA CYS A 183 -13.80 1.88 8.41
C CYS A 183 -12.33 2.02 8.84
N THR A 184 -12.10 2.69 9.97
CA THR A 184 -10.73 2.96 10.46
C THR A 184 -10.04 1.71 11.00
N LEU A 185 -10.78 0.78 11.60
CA LEU A 185 -10.26 -0.51 12.03
C LEU A 185 -9.81 -1.32 10.81
N LEU A 186 -10.69 -1.48 9.82
CA LEU A 186 -10.44 -2.29 8.63
C LEU A 186 -9.29 -1.74 7.77
N ALA A 187 -9.18 -0.42 7.61
CA ALA A 187 -8.08 0.23 6.91
C ALA A 187 -6.70 -0.05 7.56
N GLY A 188 -6.66 -0.39 8.85
CA GLY A 188 -5.43 -0.75 9.56
C GLY A 188 -4.94 -2.18 9.30
N VAL A 189 -5.83 -3.07 8.87
CA VAL A 189 -5.59 -4.52 8.79
C VAL A 189 -4.55 -4.92 7.72
N PRO A 190 -4.59 -4.39 6.48
CA PRO A 190 -3.68 -4.79 5.40
C PRO A 190 -2.19 -4.71 5.73
N ASN A 191 -1.80 -3.86 6.70
CA ASN A 191 -0.41 -3.69 7.10
C ASN A 191 0.23 -4.99 7.64
N ALA A 192 -0.52 -5.77 8.41
CA ALA A 192 -0.10 -7.08 8.90
C ALA A 192 -1.34 -7.92 9.24
N PRO A 193 -2.01 -8.50 8.23
CA PRO A 193 -3.33 -9.12 8.40
C PRO A 193 -3.34 -10.25 9.44
N SER A 194 -2.25 -11.02 9.53
CA SER A 194 -2.10 -12.08 10.53
C SER A 194 -2.02 -11.59 11.98
N LYS A 195 -1.76 -10.29 12.19
CA LYS A 195 -1.68 -9.64 13.52
C LYS A 195 -2.88 -8.75 13.82
N TYR A 196 -3.40 -8.08 12.79
CA TYR A 196 -4.40 -7.02 12.92
C TYR A 196 -5.80 -7.43 12.48
N ALA A 197 -6.00 -8.64 11.95
CA ALA A 197 -7.34 -9.17 11.74
C ALA A 197 -8.12 -9.15 13.07
N PRO A 198 -9.33 -8.54 13.12
CA PRO A 198 -10.13 -8.44 14.35
C PRO A 198 -10.37 -9.79 15.04
N SER A 199 -10.53 -10.88 14.26
CA SER A 199 -10.70 -12.24 14.78
C SER A 199 -9.48 -12.80 15.53
N LYS A 200 -8.28 -12.29 15.22
CA LYS A 200 -7.02 -12.79 15.80
C LYS A 200 -6.70 -12.09 17.10
N ASN A 201 -6.80 -10.76 17.08
CA ASN A 201 -6.52 -9.94 18.25
C ASN A 201 -7.12 -8.54 18.08
N LEU A 202 -8.35 -8.35 18.54
CA LEU A 202 -9.05 -7.07 18.48
C LEU A 202 -8.26 -5.94 19.14
N ALA A 203 -7.65 -6.18 20.31
CA ALA A 203 -6.86 -5.16 21.00
C ALA A 203 -5.64 -4.68 20.18
N LEU A 204 -4.98 -5.56 19.42
CA LEU A 204 -3.92 -5.17 18.50
C LEU A 204 -4.45 -4.45 17.26
N ALA A 205 -5.62 -4.86 16.75
CA ALA A 205 -6.31 -4.19 15.65
C ALA A 205 -6.67 -2.75 16.05
N GLU A 206 -7.27 -2.54 17.23
CA GLU A 206 -7.61 -1.21 17.75
C GLU A 206 -6.37 -0.35 18.04
N LYS A 207 -5.29 -0.97 18.51
CA LYS A 207 -4.00 -0.26 18.66
C LYS A 207 -3.49 0.23 17.30
N ARG A 208 -3.69 -0.56 16.23
CA ARG A 208 -3.36 -0.15 14.85
C ARG A 208 -4.35 0.90 14.32
N GLN A 209 -5.63 0.78 14.61
CA GLN A 209 -6.67 1.76 14.28
C GLN A 209 -6.33 3.15 14.84
N LYS A 210 -5.86 3.25 16.09
CA LYS A 210 -5.38 4.53 16.65
C LYS A 210 -4.28 5.17 15.81
N LYS A 211 -3.44 4.36 15.15
CA LYS A 211 -2.43 4.87 14.22
C LYS A 211 -3.05 5.36 12.90
N VAL A 212 -4.10 4.70 12.42
CA VAL A 212 -4.88 5.14 11.25
C VAL A 212 -5.55 6.49 11.55
N ILE A 213 -6.28 6.61 12.66
CA ILE A 213 -6.95 7.86 13.05
C ILE A 213 -5.94 9.01 13.20
N SER A 214 -4.82 8.77 13.88
CA SER A 214 -3.74 9.77 13.99
C SER A 214 -3.14 10.18 12.63
N ARG A 215 -3.15 9.27 11.64
CA ARG A 215 -2.73 9.60 10.27
C ARG A 215 -3.79 10.41 9.54
N MET A 216 -5.07 10.08 9.69
CA MET A 216 -6.17 10.85 9.12
C MET A 216 -6.18 12.29 9.63
N GLU A 217 -6.01 12.50 10.94
CA GLU A 217 -5.84 13.83 11.54
C GLU A 217 -4.63 14.57 10.93
N ALA A 218 -3.49 13.90 10.82
CA ALA A 218 -2.28 14.50 10.25
C ALA A 218 -2.41 14.86 8.75
N CYS A 219 -3.31 14.19 8.03
CA CYS A 219 -3.63 14.50 6.63
C CYS A 219 -4.78 15.52 6.49
N GLY A 220 -5.41 15.93 7.60
CA GLY A 220 -6.52 16.89 7.59
C GLY A 220 -7.89 16.28 7.28
N TYR A 221 -8.03 14.96 7.29
CA TYR A 221 -9.31 14.28 7.08
C TYR A 221 -10.21 14.28 8.33
N LEU A 222 -9.60 14.42 9.51
CA LEU A 222 -10.30 14.51 10.79
C LEU A 222 -9.82 15.75 11.55
N THR A 223 -10.74 16.44 12.22
CA THR A 223 -10.38 17.44 13.23
C THR A 223 -9.98 16.76 14.54
N LYS A 224 -9.40 17.53 15.47
CA LYS A 224 -9.09 17.01 16.82
C LYS A 224 -10.35 16.65 17.58
N GLU A 225 -11.40 17.43 17.36
CA GLU A 225 -12.74 17.17 17.88
C GLU A 225 -13.28 15.84 17.35
N ASP A 226 -13.19 15.59 16.04
CA ASP A 226 -13.62 14.31 15.42
C ASP A 226 -12.83 13.13 15.98
N THR A 227 -11.50 13.25 16.09
CA THR A 227 -10.66 12.21 16.70
C THR A 227 -11.07 11.90 18.13
N THR A 228 -11.46 12.91 18.90
CA THR A 228 -11.88 12.75 20.31
C THR A 228 -13.24 12.06 20.39
N LEU A 229 -14.19 12.45 19.52
CA LEU A 229 -15.51 11.82 19.42
C LEU A 229 -15.40 10.36 18.98
N MET A 230 -14.66 10.09 17.91
CA MET A 230 -14.39 8.73 17.46
C MET A 230 -13.76 7.91 18.59
N SER A 231 -12.74 8.44 19.27
CA SER A 231 -12.09 7.74 20.39
C SER A 231 -13.04 7.42 21.54
N ALA A 232 -14.03 8.27 21.81
CA ALA A 232 -15.05 8.01 22.82
C ALA A 232 -16.05 6.93 22.36
N GLU A 233 -16.44 6.93 21.09
CA GLU A 233 -17.25 5.87 20.49
C GLU A 233 -16.53 4.51 20.50
N LEU A 234 -15.22 4.47 20.20
CA LEU A 234 -14.41 3.25 20.30
C LEU A 234 -14.46 2.63 21.71
N VAL A 235 -14.52 3.48 22.76
CA VAL A 235 -14.59 3.02 24.16
C VAL A 235 -15.99 2.53 24.53
N ALA A 236 -17.04 3.12 23.94
CA ALA A 236 -18.42 2.74 24.19
C ALA A 236 -18.86 1.45 23.47
N MET A 237 -18.15 1.06 22.40
CA MET A 237 -18.40 -0.17 21.64
C MET A 237 -17.67 -1.42 22.20
N ASN A 238 -16.80 -1.24 23.21
CA ASN A 238 -16.12 -2.30 23.97
C ASN A 238 -16.82 -2.56 25.32
#